data_AF-B2CP19-F1
#
_entry.id   AF-B2CP19-F1
#
_cell.length_a   1.000
_cell.length_b   1.000
_cell.length_c   1.000
_cell.angle_alpha   90.00
_cell.angle_beta   90.00
_cell.angle_gamma   90.00
#
_symmetry.space_group_name_H-M   'P 1'
#
loop_
_entity.id
_entity.type
_entity.pdbx_description
1 polymer ?
#
loop_
_entity_poly.entity_id
_entity_poly.type
_entity_poly.pdbx_seq_one_letter_code
_entity_poly.pdbx_strand_id
1 'polypeptide(L)' 'VRVNWVLSTDPNFNDTSPQGWIPPSFPAVAIDIPGLNQAEWYIVNKQQTGYY' A
#
# COMPACT_ATOMS: atom_id res chain seq x y z
N VAL A 1 -9.22 -6.51 -4.31
CA VAL A 1 -8.13 -5.80 -5.02
C VAL A 1 -6.88 -5.83 -4.17
N ARG A 2 -5.73 -6.12 -4.77
CA ARG A 2 -4.43 -6.13 -4.08
C ARG A 2 -3.91 -4.70 -3.93
N VAL A 3 -3.33 -4.40 -2.77
CA VAL A 3 -2.65 -3.13 -2.51
C VAL A 3 -1.25 -3.37 -1.98
N ASN A 4 -0.35 -2.47 -2.34
CA ASN A 4 1.01 -2.37 -1.81
C ASN A 4 1.37 -0.89 -1.68
N TRP A 5 2.34 -0.59 -0.83
CA TRP A 5 2.73 0.76 -0.51
C TRP A 5 4.24 0.84 -0.23
N VAL A 6 4.78 2.02 -0.45
CA VAL A 6 6.15 2.39 -0.10
C VAL A 6 6.11 3.58 0.84
N LEU A 7 6.98 3.57 1.85
CA LEU A 7 7.11 4.65 2.81
C LEU A 7 8.42 5.40 2.56
N SER A 8 8.43 6.70 2.83
CA SER A 8 9.66 7.51 2.79
C SER A 8 10.82 6.95 3.62
N THR A 9 10.52 6.25 4.71
CA THR A 9 11.50 5.61 5.60
C THR A 9 12.10 4.33 5.04
N ASP A 10 11.45 3.70 4.05
CA ASP A 10 11.93 2.51 3.35
C ASP A 10 11.45 2.55 1.87
N PRO A 11 12.18 3.25 0.99
CA PRO A 11 11.76 3.52 -0.39
C PRO A 11 11.99 2.34 -1.35
N ASN A 12 11.63 1.12 -0.95
CA ASN A 12 11.77 -0.08 -1.79
C ASN A 12 10.57 -0.26 -2.74
N PHE A 13 10.79 0.04 -4.02
CA PHE A 13 9.81 -0.16 -5.10
C PHE A 13 9.88 -1.54 -5.78
N ASN A 14 10.91 -2.35 -5.50
CA ASN A 14 11.17 -3.60 -6.23
C ASN A 14 10.31 -4.77 -5.74
N ASP A 15 10.01 -4.81 -4.44
CA ASP A 15 9.05 -5.77 -3.91
C ASP A 15 7.62 -5.30 -4.19
N THR A 16 6.99 -5.94 -5.17
CA THR A 16 5.62 -5.67 -5.64
C THR A 16 4.60 -6.66 -5.09
N SER A 17 4.99 -7.50 -4.13
CA SER A 17 4.07 -8.44 -3.47
C SER A 17 2.90 -7.69 -2.79
N PRO A 18 1.70 -8.31 -2.70
CA PRO A 18 0.58 -7.70 -1.99
C PRO A 18 0.89 -7.53 -0.50
N GLN A 19 0.70 -6.32 0.02
CA GLN A 19 0.82 -6.03 1.46
C GLN A 19 -0.57 -5.92 2.12
N GLY A 20 -1.62 -5.75 1.32
CA GLY A 20 -3.01 -5.76 1.79
C GLY A 20 -4.01 -6.14 0.70
N TRP A 21 -5.24 -6.35 1.14
CA TRP A 21 -6.35 -6.74 0.27
C TRP A 21 -7.59 -5.93 0.62
N ILE A 22 -8.20 -5.33 -0.40
CA ILE A 22 -9.49 -4.65 -0.31
C ILE A 22 -10.56 -5.60 -0.87
N PRO A 23 -11.56 -6.04 -0.08
CA PRO A 23 -12.66 -6.85 -0.59
C PRO A 23 -13.50 -6.04 -1.62
N PRO A 24 -14.14 -6.71 -2.59
CA PRO A 24 -14.94 -6.04 -3.62
C PRO A 24 -16.24 -5.40 -3.11
N SER A 25 -16.61 -5.62 -1.85
CA SER A 25 -17.88 -5.19 -1.25
C SER A 25 -17.68 -4.28 -0.03
N PHE A 26 -18.70 -3.49 0.28
CA PHE A 26 -18.82 -2.72 1.53
C PHE A 26 -18.62 -3.63 2.77
N PRO A 27 -18.03 -3.12 3.87
CA PRO A 27 -17.79 -1.71 4.22
C PRO A 27 -16.46 -1.12 3.73
N ALA A 28 -16.30 0.19 3.91
CA ALA A 28 -15.01 0.85 3.79
C ALA A 28 -13.96 0.16 4.68
N VAL A 29 -12.78 -0.11 4.13
CA VAL A 29 -11.70 -0.81 4.84
C VAL A 29 -10.62 0.19 5.23
N ALA A 30 -10.33 0.26 6.52
CA ALA A 30 -9.12 0.89 7.03
C ALA A 30 -8.01 -0.17 7.10
N ILE A 31 -6.85 0.15 6.53
CA ILE A 31 -5.66 -0.71 6.60
C ILE A 31 -4.65 0.01 7.49
N ASP A 32 -4.25 -0.65 8.58
CA ASP A 32 -3.15 -0.17 9.40
C ASP A 32 -1.81 -0.47 8.70
N ILE A 33 -1.04 0.59 8.42
CA ILE A 33 0.24 0.50 7.71
C ILE A 33 1.37 0.66 8.72
N PRO A 34 2.14 -0.41 8.99
CA PRO A 34 3.27 -0.34 9.92
C PRO A 34 4.28 0.73 9.50
N GLY A 35 4.64 1.62 10.43
CA GLY A 35 5.62 2.69 10.21
C GLY A 35 5.08 3.94 9.51
N LEU A 36 3.78 3.99 9.15
CA LEU A 36 3.19 5.14 8.47
C LEU A 36 3.31 6.44 9.28
N ASN A 37 3.19 6.35 10.60
CA ASN A 37 3.32 7.49 11.52
C ASN A 37 4.72 8.12 11.54
N GLN A 38 5.73 7.44 11.02
CA GLN A 38 7.10 7.92 10.91
C GLN A 38 7.46 8.38 9.49
N ALA A 39 6.55 8.20 8.53
CA ALA A 39 6.79 8.50 7.13
C ALA A 39 6.31 9.93 6.80
N GLU A 40 7.16 10.70 6.12
CA GLU A 40 6.80 12.02 5.59
C GLU A 40 5.87 11.90 4.37
N TRP A 41 6.09 10.86 3.56
CA TRP A 41 5.26 10.52 2.43
C TRP A 41 5.11 9.01 2.30
N TYR A 42 4.03 8.62 1.61
CA TYR A 42 3.76 7.25 1.21
C TYR A 42 3.21 7.25 -0.22
N ILE A 43 3.53 6.20 -0.98
CA ILE A 43 2.96 5.98 -2.32
C ILE A 43 2.31 4.62 -2.33
N VAL A 44 1.08 4.55 -2.82
CA VAL A 44 0.32 3.31 -3.00
C VAL A 44 0.48 2.85 -4.45
N ASN A 45 0.35 1.55 -4.71
CA ASN A 45 0.45 0.96 -6.05
C ASN A 45 1.85 1.07 -6.68
N LYS A 46 2.81 0.38 -6.07
CA LYS A 46 4.19 0.28 -6.57
C LYS A 46 4.20 -0.16 -8.04
N GLN A 47 4.92 0.60 -8.86
CA GLN A 47 5.08 0.39 -10.31
C GLN A 47 3.75 0.24 -11.08
N GLN A 48 2.64 0.79 -10.57
CA GLN A 48 1.32 0.70 -11.19
C GLN A 48 0.87 -0.75 -11.47
N THR A 49 1.23 -1.68 -10.58
CA THR A 49 0.93 -3.11 -10.77
C THR A 49 -0.51 -3.50 -10.42
N GLY A 50 -1.24 -2.62 -9.73
CA GLY A 50 -2.68 -2.65 -9.59
C GLY A 50 -3.35 -1.82 -10.69
N TYR A 51 -4.49 -2.31 -11.19
CA TYR A 51 -5.30 -1.59 -12.18
C TYR A 51 -6.31 -0.67 -11.47
N TYR A 52 -5.82 0.45 -10.95
CA TYR A 52 -6.57 1.53 -10.28
C TYR A 52 -5.71 2.78 -10.12
#